data_AF-W4GHE4-F1
#
_entry.id   AF-W4GHE4-F1
#
_cell.length_a   1.000
_cell.length_b   1.000
_cell.length_c   1.000
_cell.angle_alpha   90.00
_cell.angle_beta   90.00
_cell.angle_gamma   90.00
#
_symmetry.space_group_name_H-M   'P 1'
#
loop_
_entity.id
_entity.type
_entity.pdbx_description
1 polymer ?
#
loop_
_entity_poly.entity_id
_entity_poly.type
_entity_poly.pdbx_seq_one_letter_code
_entity_poly.pdbx_strand_id
1 'polypeptide(L)'
;MRSPRTFRLHLNDVILPELTGAVKSAVSEATARRWMIHAGYKYGSWKKDVYIDGHERDDVVEYRKSFCSTWIALSGCMASYSGDAMDTVESPPAEEVVWVTHDESIFYANDDGGMVWTNAAYPDLPKKGRGRSVMVSDFLCPCHGRLYMPGDDGDAFVTETLHVGKAQEGYWTSEHVIRQVSSKVLPAFAALHPGRTALFTFDQSTNHAAYAADALRVNSMNLNPGGKQPKLRDGWYVVGSTRVAQPMSFPDDHPVAALRGTPKGIKAVLAERGALEGSMLLTCGATVQLPTGPALLECCARHRLASYPDFRTQKSILEETVVAGGHICLFFPKYHCELNPIESFWGAAKRHARSNCDYSWNGLVQCVPLSLGSVPLVSIRKFFRRCSHFIQAYSYGLDYAMSKYAHKKYKSHRRIPDSIELHNNNVE
;
A
#
# COMPACT_ATOMS: atom_id res chain seq x y z
N MET A 1 8.40 26.25 5.06
CA MET A 1 9.77 26.79 5.29
C MET A 1 10.50 25.88 6.27
N ARG A 2 11.81 25.63 6.08
CA ARG A 2 12.56 24.64 6.88
C ARG A 2 13.55 25.24 7.88
N SER A 3 13.72 26.57 7.90
CA SER A 3 14.64 27.25 8.81
C SER A 3 14.11 28.64 9.20
N PRO A 4 14.51 29.18 10.36
CA PRO A 4 14.23 30.57 10.74
C PRO A 4 14.65 31.58 9.66
N ARG A 5 15.79 31.36 9.00
CA ARG A 5 16.26 32.19 7.90
C ARG A 5 15.30 32.22 6.71
N THR A 6 14.84 31.05 6.25
CA THR A 6 13.92 30.96 5.10
C THR A 6 12.53 31.49 5.44
N PHE A 7 12.07 31.28 6.67
CA PHE A 7 10.82 31.86 7.18
C PHE A 7 10.89 33.38 7.27
N ARG A 8 12.00 33.93 7.79
CA ARG A 8 12.26 35.37 7.85
C ARG A 8 12.24 36.03 6.48
N LEU A 9 12.89 35.42 5.48
CA LEU A 9 12.89 35.94 4.10
C LEU A 9 11.46 36.01 3.56
N HIS A 10 10.69 34.94 3.70
CA HIS A 10 9.30 34.95 3.25
C HIS A 10 8.41 35.96 4.00
N LEU A 11 8.60 36.12 5.31
CA LEU A 11 7.89 37.14 6.08
C LEU A 11 8.19 38.56 5.56
N ASN A 12 9.46 38.87 5.32
CA ASN A 12 9.87 40.21 4.91
C ASN A 12 9.59 40.52 3.44
N ASP A 13 9.72 39.52 2.57
CA ASP A 13 9.67 39.73 1.12
C ASP A 13 8.26 39.53 0.55
N VAL A 14 7.38 38.83 1.27
CA VAL A 14 6.03 38.48 0.81
C VAL A 14 4.96 38.96 1.79
N ILE A 15 4.94 38.40 3.01
CA ILE A 15 3.80 38.55 3.94
C ILE A 15 3.65 39.98 4.46
N LEU A 16 4.74 40.59 4.96
CA LEU A 16 4.68 41.93 5.54
C LEU A 16 4.38 43.03 4.50
N PRO A 17 4.98 43.02 3.29
CA PRO A 17 4.59 43.93 2.22
C PRO A 17 3.11 43.82 1.86
N GLU A 18 2.57 42.60 1.76
CA GLU A 18 1.17 42.34 1.43
C GLU A 18 0.21 42.81 2.51
N LEU A 19 0.51 42.55 3.79
CA LEU A 19 -0.37 42.90 4.90
C LEU A 19 -0.30 44.38 5.32
N THR A 20 0.85 45.04 5.13
CA THR A 20 1.09 46.37 5.70
C THR A 20 1.24 47.49 4.67
N GLY A 21 1.16 47.18 3.37
CA GLY A 21 1.20 48.20 2.32
C GLY A 21 2.55 48.96 2.25
N ALA A 22 3.66 48.25 2.51
CA ALA A 22 5.05 48.73 2.43
C ALA A 22 5.66 49.47 3.65
N VAL A 23 5.19 49.20 4.88
CA VAL A 23 5.92 49.64 6.08
C VAL A 23 7.24 48.87 6.20
N LYS A 24 8.38 49.58 6.12
CA LYS A 24 9.74 49.01 6.25
C LYS A 24 10.03 48.60 7.70
N SER A 25 9.49 47.47 8.14
CA SER A 25 9.98 46.77 9.33
C SER A 25 10.46 45.38 8.93
N ALA A 26 11.76 45.13 9.13
CA ALA A 26 12.36 43.84 8.83
C ALA A 26 12.32 42.95 10.07
N VAL A 27 11.63 41.82 9.97
CA VAL A 27 11.69 40.77 10.98
C VAL A 27 13.11 40.20 11.02
N SER A 28 13.71 40.17 12.21
CA SER A 28 14.99 39.54 12.45
C SER A 28 14.85 38.02 12.49
N GLU A 29 15.95 37.30 12.27
CA GLU A 29 15.92 35.82 12.34
C GLU A 29 15.55 35.33 13.75
N ALA A 30 15.93 36.07 14.79
CA ALA A 30 15.55 35.78 16.17
C ALA A 30 14.03 35.90 16.39
N THR A 31 13.40 36.94 15.83
CA THR A 31 11.94 37.10 15.89
C THR A 31 11.24 36.04 15.06
N ALA A 32 11.72 35.74 13.84
CA ALA A 32 11.21 34.65 13.02
C ALA A 32 11.28 33.30 13.74
N ARG A 33 12.39 33.01 14.44
CA ARG A 33 12.54 31.80 15.26
C ARG A 33 11.51 31.73 16.40
N ARG A 34 11.30 32.84 17.13
CA ARG A 34 10.29 32.92 18.20
C ARG A 34 8.89 32.69 17.66
N TRP A 35 8.56 33.29 16.51
CA TRP A 35 7.26 33.11 15.86
C TRP A 35 7.06 31.69 15.33
N MET A 36 8.11 31.06 14.79
CA MET A 36 8.05 29.64 14.44
C MET A 36 7.74 28.78 15.67
N ILE A 37 8.41 29.03 16.81
CA ILE A 37 8.13 28.29 18.06
C ILE A 37 6.69 28.52 18.52
N HIS A 38 6.21 29.77 18.47
CA HIS A 38 4.83 30.11 18.82
C HIS A 38 3.81 29.44 17.87
N ALA A 39 4.13 29.34 16.58
CA ALA A 39 3.35 28.60 15.58
C ALA A 39 3.53 27.07 15.66
N GLY A 40 4.14 26.54 16.73
CA GLY A 40 4.26 25.11 17.00
C GLY A 40 5.48 24.40 16.39
N TYR A 41 6.37 25.12 15.69
CA TYR A 41 7.61 24.52 15.17
C TYR A 41 8.59 24.21 16.30
N LYS A 42 9.22 23.04 16.25
CA LYS A 42 10.21 22.61 17.25
C LYS A 42 11.58 22.44 16.59
N TYR A 43 12.62 22.93 17.26
CA TYR A 43 14.01 22.68 16.86
C TYR A 43 14.49 21.37 17.47
N GLY A 44 14.98 20.44 16.64
CA GLY A 44 15.48 19.15 17.08
C GLY A 44 15.86 18.25 15.92
N SER A 45 16.36 17.05 16.21
CA SER A 45 16.56 16.03 15.19
C SER A 45 15.21 15.61 14.63
N TRP A 46 15.05 15.72 13.31
CA TRP A 46 13.85 15.23 12.64
C TRP A 46 13.80 13.72 12.80
N LYS A 47 12.82 13.24 13.55
CA LYS A 47 12.50 11.81 13.63
C LYS A 47 11.51 11.51 12.51
N LYS A 48 11.83 10.54 11.66
CA LYS A 48 10.86 9.93 10.74
C LYS A 48 9.72 9.37 11.59
N ASP A 49 8.59 10.06 11.62
CA ASP A 49 7.31 9.48 12.02
C ASP A 49 6.55 9.09 10.74
N VAL A 50 5.35 8.53 10.87
CA VAL A 50 4.47 8.19 9.74
C VAL A 50 4.40 9.35 8.73
N TYR A 51 4.45 9.04 7.43
CA TYR A 51 4.26 10.02 6.36
C TYR A 51 2.80 10.47 6.35
N ILE A 52 2.48 11.55 7.07
CA ILE A 52 1.11 12.10 7.20
C ILE A 52 0.69 12.91 5.95
N ASP A 53 1.63 13.18 5.04
CA ASP A 53 1.35 13.93 3.81
C ASP A 53 0.45 13.10 2.88
N GLY A 54 -0.78 13.57 2.69
CA GLY A 54 -1.79 12.92 1.87
C GLY A 54 -2.87 12.14 2.63
N HIS A 55 -2.74 11.93 3.95
CA HIS A 55 -3.74 11.21 4.78
C HIS A 55 -5.15 11.76 4.63
N GLU A 56 -5.29 13.08 4.62
CA GLU A 56 -6.58 13.78 4.65
C GLU A 56 -6.98 14.36 3.28
N ARG A 57 -6.39 13.86 2.19
CA ARG A 57 -6.91 14.16 0.85
C ARG A 57 -8.27 13.50 0.66
N ASP A 58 -9.21 14.20 0.01
CA ASP A 58 -10.59 13.74 -0.17
C ASP A 58 -10.67 12.33 -0.77
N ASP A 59 -9.89 12.05 -1.82
CA ASP A 59 -9.86 10.73 -2.47
C ASP A 59 -9.30 9.62 -1.56
N VAL A 60 -8.32 9.96 -0.71
CA VAL A 60 -7.73 9.03 0.26
C VAL A 60 -8.69 8.77 1.41
N VAL A 61 -9.38 9.80 1.91
CA VAL A 61 -10.37 9.69 2.98
C VAL A 61 -11.59 8.90 2.53
N GLU A 62 -12.08 9.13 1.31
CA GLU A 62 -13.19 8.36 0.74
C GLU A 62 -12.82 6.87 0.63
N TYR A 63 -11.63 6.56 0.10
CA TYR A 63 -11.14 5.19 0.04
C TYR A 63 -10.95 4.59 1.43
N ARG A 64 -10.40 5.35 2.39
CA ARG A 64 -10.21 4.93 3.79
C ARG A 64 -11.54 4.54 4.43
N LYS A 65 -12.61 5.29 4.19
CA LYS A 65 -13.96 4.96 4.68
C LYS A 65 -14.46 3.63 4.11
N SER A 66 -14.31 3.43 2.79
CA SER A 66 -14.70 2.18 2.12
C SER A 66 -13.90 0.97 2.65
N PHE A 67 -12.57 1.14 2.79
CA PHE A 67 -11.68 0.14 3.37
C PHE A 67 -12.08 -0.23 4.80
N CYS A 68 -12.27 0.77 5.67
CA CYS A 68 -12.61 0.54 7.08
C CYS A 68 -13.97 -0.16 7.21
N SER A 69 -14.97 0.26 6.43
CA SER A 69 -16.29 -0.38 6.41
C SER A 69 -16.20 -1.87 6.04
N THR A 70 -15.47 -2.17 4.96
CA THR A 70 -15.29 -3.55 4.49
C THR A 70 -14.53 -4.39 5.51
N TRP A 71 -13.45 -3.86 6.09
CA TRP A 71 -12.66 -4.56 7.09
C TRP A 71 -13.46 -4.81 8.37
N ILE A 72 -14.22 -3.83 8.85
CA ILE A 72 -15.06 -3.97 10.06
C ILE A 72 -16.13 -5.05 9.85
N ALA A 73 -16.78 -5.09 8.68
CA ALA A 73 -17.75 -6.13 8.35
C ALA A 73 -17.13 -7.54 8.43
N LEU A 74 -15.89 -7.71 7.96
CA LEU A 74 -15.17 -8.99 8.03
C LEU A 74 -14.63 -9.29 9.43
N SER A 75 -14.33 -8.27 10.23
CA SER A 75 -13.71 -8.43 11.55
C SER A 75 -14.55 -9.23 12.55
N GLY A 76 -15.88 -9.31 12.34
CA GLY A 76 -16.77 -10.16 13.12
C GLY A 76 -16.52 -11.66 12.91
N CYS A 77 -15.89 -12.05 11.81
CA CYS A 77 -15.56 -13.44 11.48
C CYS A 77 -14.08 -13.78 11.74
N MET A 78 -13.32 -12.87 12.36
CA MET A 78 -11.89 -13.07 12.65
C MET A 78 -11.69 -13.48 14.12
N ALA A 79 -10.70 -14.33 14.38
CA ALA A 79 -10.28 -14.63 15.74
C ALA A 79 -9.80 -13.35 16.48
N SER A 80 -10.13 -13.27 17.77
CA SER A 80 -9.75 -12.14 18.64
C SER A 80 -8.78 -12.57 19.74
N TYR A 81 -7.85 -11.67 20.07
CA TYR A 81 -6.76 -11.93 21.02
C TYR A 81 -6.70 -10.84 22.09
N SER A 82 -6.57 -11.21 23.36
CA SER A 82 -6.56 -10.24 24.47
C SER A 82 -5.65 -10.65 25.63
N GLY A 83 -5.56 -9.78 26.64
CA GLY A 83 -4.61 -9.92 27.73
C GLY A 83 -3.17 -9.60 27.31
N ASP A 84 -2.24 -9.78 28.26
CA ASP A 84 -0.83 -9.46 28.07
C ASP A 84 -0.10 -10.49 27.21
N ALA A 85 -0.51 -11.76 27.31
CA ALA A 85 -0.05 -12.89 26.51
C ALA A 85 -0.72 -12.97 25.13
N MET A 86 -1.73 -12.15 24.85
CA MET A 86 -2.51 -12.19 23.60
C MET A 86 -3.16 -13.55 23.36
N ASP A 87 -3.79 -14.10 24.40
CA ASP A 87 -4.49 -15.37 24.32
C ASP A 87 -5.77 -15.23 23.48
N THR A 88 -6.13 -16.33 22.82
CA THR A 88 -7.37 -16.44 22.04
C THR A 88 -8.57 -16.29 22.97
N VAL A 89 -9.49 -15.38 22.66
CA VAL A 89 -10.61 -15.06 23.56
C VAL A 89 -11.84 -15.93 23.28
N GLU A 90 -12.15 -16.14 22.00
CA GLU A 90 -13.29 -16.92 21.52
C GLU A 90 -12.84 -17.70 20.29
N SER A 91 -13.37 -18.91 20.10
CA SER A 91 -13.17 -19.62 18.83
C SER A 91 -13.92 -18.87 17.73
N PRO A 92 -13.28 -18.63 16.58
CA PRO A 92 -13.92 -17.95 15.46
C PRO A 92 -15.13 -18.76 14.95
N PRO A 93 -16.10 -18.11 14.30
CA PRO A 93 -17.25 -18.80 13.71
C PRO A 93 -16.81 -19.84 12.68
N ALA A 94 -17.71 -20.76 12.32
CA ALA A 94 -17.42 -21.83 11.36
C ALA A 94 -16.88 -21.31 10.01
N GLU A 95 -17.28 -20.10 9.61
CA GLU A 95 -16.78 -19.37 8.44
C GLU A 95 -15.69 -18.36 8.83
N GLU A 96 -14.62 -18.82 9.48
CA GLU A 96 -13.53 -17.94 9.90
C GLU A 96 -12.86 -17.25 8.71
N VAL A 97 -12.67 -15.94 8.84
CA VAL A 97 -11.78 -15.15 7.99
C VAL A 97 -10.45 -14.94 8.70
N VAL A 98 -9.35 -15.33 8.06
CA VAL A 98 -7.99 -15.13 8.60
C VAL A 98 -7.38 -13.89 7.96
N TRP A 99 -7.09 -12.86 8.76
CA TRP A 99 -6.39 -11.68 8.26
C TRP A 99 -4.91 -11.98 8.02
N VAL A 100 -4.50 -11.95 6.76
CA VAL A 100 -3.12 -12.12 6.30
C VAL A 100 -2.64 -10.82 5.69
N THR A 101 -1.50 -10.31 6.15
CA THR A 101 -0.90 -9.09 5.61
C THR A 101 0.44 -9.36 4.95
N HIS A 102 0.78 -8.56 3.94
CA HIS A 102 2.01 -8.66 3.16
C HIS A 102 2.72 -7.31 3.07
N ASP A 103 4.05 -7.36 2.93
CA ASP A 103 4.90 -6.25 2.52
C ASP A 103 6.32 -6.75 2.20
N GLU A 104 7.12 -5.89 1.55
CA GLU A 104 8.55 -6.10 1.35
C GLU A 104 9.43 -5.15 2.15
N SER A 105 10.53 -5.66 2.69
CA SER A 105 11.49 -4.85 3.45
C SER A 105 12.93 -5.10 3.05
N ILE A 106 13.71 -4.02 3.02
CA ILE A 106 15.15 -4.08 2.76
C ILE A 106 15.93 -4.05 4.07
N PHE A 107 16.82 -5.03 4.23
CA PHE A 107 17.85 -5.12 5.26
C PHE A 107 19.20 -4.75 4.64
N TYR A 108 20.01 -4.00 5.37
CA TYR A 108 21.28 -3.46 4.88
C TYR A 108 22.42 -3.95 5.76
N ALA A 109 23.57 -4.26 5.14
CA ALA A 109 24.72 -4.82 5.83
C ALA A 109 25.25 -3.82 6.87
N ASN A 110 25.33 -2.53 6.52
CA ASN A 110 25.84 -1.49 7.40
C ASN A 110 24.70 -0.69 8.06
N ASP A 111 23.56 -1.31 8.38
CA ASP A 111 22.51 -0.64 9.17
C ASP A 111 22.93 -0.61 10.64
N ASP A 112 23.46 0.52 11.10
CA ASP A 112 23.85 0.80 12.49
C ASP A 112 22.79 1.62 13.24
N GLY A 113 21.64 1.89 12.60
CA GLY A 113 20.61 2.78 13.16
C GLY A 113 21.02 4.25 13.25
N GLY A 114 22.18 4.63 12.69
CA GLY A 114 22.69 6.00 12.67
C GLY A 114 23.29 6.49 13.98
N MET A 115 23.60 5.58 14.92
CA MET A 115 24.24 5.91 16.19
C MET A 115 25.37 4.91 16.46
N VAL A 116 26.59 5.41 16.67
CA VAL A 116 27.78 4.58 16.93
C VAL A 116 28.48 5.04 18.20
N TRP A 117 29.04 4.08 18.95
CA TRP A 117 29.97 4.36 20.04
C TRP A 117 31.37 4.47 19.44
N THR A 118 32.07 5.58 19.68
CA THR A 118 33.43 5.80 19.17
C THR A 118 34.39 6.11 20.30
N ASN A 119 35.63 5.64 20.17
CA ASN A 119 36.73 5.98 21.06
C ASN A 119 37.65 6.96 20.35
N ALA A 120 38.04 8.06 21.01
CA ALA A 120 38.95 9.04 20.43
C ALA A 120 40.35 8.46 20.10
N ALA A 121 40.81 7.45 20.84
CA ALA A 121 42.08 6.76 20.59
C ALA A 121 41.99 5.69 19.49
N TYR A 122 40.79 5.15 19.26
CA TYR A 122 40.51 4.11 18.25
C TYR A 122 39.19 4.45 17.56
N PRO A 123 39.20 5.39 16.60
CA PRO A 123 37.98 5.80 15.92
C PRO A 123 37.47 4.65 15.06
N ASP A 124 36.40 3.99 15.52
CA ASP A 124 35.65 3.04 14.70
C ASP A 124 34.76 3.84 13.73
N LEU A 125 35.27 4.07 12.53
CA LEU A 125 34.60 4.89 11.52
C LEU A 125 33.53 4.05 10.81
N PRO A 126 32.26 4.49 10.81
CA PRO A 126 31.21 3.80 10.07
C PRO A 126 31.60 3.66 8.59
N LYS A 127 31.38 2.47 8.03
CA LYS A 127 31.55 2.27 6.59
C LYS A 127 30.64 3.22 5.83
N LYS A 128 31.16 3.85 4.77
CA LYS A 128 30.39 4.81 3.97
C LYS A 128 29.20 4.12 3.31
N GLY A 129 28.00 4.64 3.59
CA GLY A 129 26.75 4.14 3.02
C GLY A 129 26.26 2.84 3.67
N ARG A 130 25.03 2.44 3.31
CA ARG A 130 24.33 1.32 3.96
C ARG A 130 24.87 -0.07 3.59
N GLY A 131 25.83 -0.16 2.67
CA GLY A 131 26.38 -1.43 2.20
C GLY A 131 25.40 -2.20 1.30
N ARG A 132 25.71 -3.48 1.05
CA ARG A 132 24.85 -4.39 0.31
C ARG A 132 23.55 -4.66 1.07
N SER A 133 22.52 -5.10 0.35
CA SER A 133 21.19 -5.28 0.94
C SER A 133 20.49 -6.56 0.48
N VAL A 134 19.69 -7.11 1.39
CA VAL A 134 18.75 -8.19 1.13
C VAL A 134 17.34 -7.61 1.19
N MET A 135 16.59 -7.72 0.12
CA MET A 135 15.15 -7.50 0.16
C MET A 135 14.47 -8.79 0.59
N VAL A 136 13.48 -8.66 1.45
CA VAL A 136 12.72 -9.76 2.03
C VAL A 136 11.25 -9.49 1.79
N SER A 137 10.52 -10.50 1.35
CA SER A 137 9.09 -10.47 1.10
C SER A 137 8.41 -11.54 1.95
N ASP A 138 7.45 -11.18 2.81
CA ASP A 138 6.88 -12.12 3.78
C ASP A 138 5.42 -11.84 4.13
N PHE A 139 4.74 -12.86 4.64
CA PHE A 139 3.31 -12.83 4.94
C PHE A 139 3.07 -13.15 6.42
N LEU A 140 2.22 -12.37 7.09
CA LEU A 140 1.89 -12.55 8.51
C LEU A 140 0.39 -12.76 8.74
N CYS A 141 0.04 -13.60 9.71
CA CYS A 141 -1.27 -13.66 10.36
C CYS A 141 -1.14 -13.53 11.89
N PRO A 142 -2.20 -13.16 12.63
CA PRO A 142 -2.17 -13.13 14.09
C PRO A 142 -2.29 -14.53 14.71
N CYS A 143 -2.69 -15.53 13.93
CA CYS A 143 -2.90 -16.90 14.37
C CYS A 143 -1.59 -17.59 14.79
N HIS A 144 -0.63 -17.68 13.89
CA HIS A 144 0.65 -18.38 14.05
C HIS A 144 1.86 -17.54 13.62
N GLY A 145 1.66 -16.30 13.16
CA GLY A 145 2.73 -15.39 12.78
C GLY A 145 3.04 -15.49 11.29
N ARG A 146 4.30 -15.77 10.95
CA ARG A 146 4.74 -15.87 9.55
C ARG A 146 4.11 -17.09 8.89
N LEU A 147 3.66 -16.96 7.65
CA LEU A 147 3.13 -18.10 6.90
C LEU A 147 4.25 -19.07 6.51
N TYR A 148 3.94 -20.35 6.58
CA TYR A 148 4.84 -21.44 6.21
C TYR A 148 4.05 -22.60 5.61
N MET A 149 4.71 -23.40 4.78
CA MET A 149 4.23 -24.70 4.38
C MET A 149 4.61 -25.71 5.47
N PRO A 150 3.64 -26.39 6.11
CA PRO A 150 3.94 -27.50 7.00
C PRO A 150 4.62 -28.63 6.22
N GLY A 151 5.66 -29.22 6.79
CA GLY A 151 6.39 -30.32 6.17
C GLY A 151 6.89 -31.33 7.20
N ASP A 152 7.08 -32.58 6.79
CA ASP A 152 7.50 -33.67 7.67
C ASP A 152 8.92 -33.44 8.25
N ASP A 153 9.81 -32.84 7.46
CA ASP A 153 11.19 -32.49 7.85
C ASP A 153 11.32 -31.05 8.42
N GLY A 154 10.19 -30.41 8.73
CA GLY A 154 10.11 -29.07 9.29
C GLY A 154 9.38 -28.06 8.39
N ASP A 155 8.95 -26.98 9.03
CA ASP A 155 8.17 -25.93 8.39
C ASP A 155 9.01 -25.06 7.44
N ALA A 156 8.51 -24.84 6.22
CA ALA A 156 9.16 -24.00 5.23
C ALA A 156 8.43 -22.66 5.08
N PHE A 157 8.99 -21.57 5.60
CA PHE A 157 8.39 -20.24 5.47
C PHE A 157 8.18 -19.84 4.00
N VAL A 158 7.08 -19.16 3.71
CA VAL A 158 6.75 -18.67 2.35
C VAL A 158 7.59 -17.46 1.93
N THR A 159 8.52 -17.05 2.79
CA THR A 159 9.40 -15.90 2.61
C THR A 159 10.23 -16.02 1.35
N GLU A 160 10.35 -14.92 0.62
CA GLU A 160 11.28 -14.78 -0.49
C GLU A 160 12.34 -13.75 -0.13
N THR A 161 13.56 -13.99 -0.61
CA THR A 161 14.67 -13.06 -0.48
C THR A 161 15.25 -12.75 -1.86
N LEU A 162 15.69 -11.51 -2.03
CA LEU A 162 16.36 -11.04 -3.24
C LEU A 162 17.58 -10.22 -2.84
N HIS A 163 18.75 -10.60 -3.35
CA HIS A 163 19.97 -9.82 -3.23
C HIS A 163 19.93 -8.66 -4.22
N VAL A 164 19.53 -7.48 -3.73
CA VAL A 164 19.22 -6.32 -4.56
C VAL A 164 20.49 -5.71 -5.18
N GLY A 165 20.41 -5.36 -6.47
CA GLY A 165 21.41 -4.56 -7.16
C GLY A 165 21.60 -4.98 -8.63
N LYS A 166 21.93 -4.02 -9.51
CA LYS A 166 22.15 -4.27 -10.94
C LYS A 166 23.26 -5.29 -11.23
N ALA A 167 24.22 -5.43 -10.31
CA ALA A 167 25.29 -6.43 -10.37
C ALA A 167 24.99 -7.68 -9.51
N GLN A 168 23.72 -7.91 -9.16
CA GLN A 168 23.23 -9.03 -8.36
C GLN A 168 21.96 -9.59 -9.05
N GLU A 169 20.86 -9.79 -8.33
CA GLU A 169 19.65 -10.43 -8.83
C GLU A 169 18.61 -9.43 -9.38
N GLY A 170 18.97 -8.15 -9.48
CA GLY A 170 18.11 -7.11 -10.04
C GLY A 170 17.18 -6.46 -9.02
N TYR A 171 15.92 -6.28 -9.41
CA TYR A 171 14.88 -5.58 -8.65
C TYR A 171 13.65 -6.47 -8.48
N TRP A 172 12.95 -6.29 -7.35
CA TRP A 172 11.67 -6.94 -7.12
C TRP A 172 10.57 -6.36 -8.02
N THR A 173 9.79 -7.24 -8.64
CA THR A 173 8.77 -6.89 -9.63
C THR A 173 7.43 -7.50 -9.26
N SER A 174 6.35 -7.06 -9.92
CA SER A 174 5.02 -7.67 -9.80
C SER A 174 5.04 -9.19 -10.04
N GLU A 175 5.85 -9.67 -11.01
CA GLU A 175 5.98 -11.11 -11.29
C GLU A 175 6.50 -11.90 -10.08
N HIS A 176 7.39 -11.31 -9.28
CA HIS A 176 7.95 -11.97 -8.09
C HIS A 176 6.86 -12.17 -7.03
N VAL A 177 6.10 -11.13 -6.69
CA VAL A 177 5.02 -11.23 -5.70
C VAL A 177 3.87 -12.12 -6.18
N ILE A 178 3.50 -12.07 -7.48
CA ILE A 178 2.48 -12.97 -8.03
C ILE A 178 2.94 -14.42 -7.95
N ARG A 179 4.20 -14.70 -8.30
CA ARG A 179 4.79 -16.05 -8.19
C ARG A 179 4.80 -16.51 -6.74
N GLN A 180 5.25 -15.68 -5.79
CA GLN A 180 5.24 -16.02 -4.38
C GLN A 180 3.83 -16.33 -3.89
N VAL A 181 2.86 -15.49 -4.24
CA VAL A 181 1.45 -15.68 -3.84
C VAL A 181 0.90 -16.98 -4.40
N SER A 182 0.99 -17.19 -5.72
CA SER A 182 0.42 -18.35 -6.39
C SER A 182 1.10 -19.67 -6.02
N SER A 183 2.44 -19.69 -5.91
CA SER A 183 3.20 -20.94 -5.75
C SER A 183 3.50 -21.31 -4.30
N LYS A 184 3.53 -20.35 -3.38
CA LYS A 184 3.88 -20.59 -1.96
C LYS A 184 2.76 -20.20 -1.01
N VAL A 185 2.23 -18.98 -1.11
CA VAL A 185 1.31 -18.42 -0.10
C VAL A 185 -0.06 -19.10 -0.15
N LEU A 186 -0.68 -19.19 -1.33
CA LEU A 186 -1.99 -19.83 -1.46
C LEU A 186 -1.96 -21.32 -1.04
N PRO A 187 -0.97 -22.13 -1.48
CA PRO A 187 -0.83 -23.50 -0.99
C PRO A 187 -0.59 -23.58 0.52
N ALA A 188 0.30 -22.76 1.07
CA ALA A 188 0.58 -22.74 2.51
C ALA A 188 -0.66 -22.34 3.32
N PHE A 189 -1.43 -21.35 2.86
CA PHE A 189 -2.67 -20.96 3.50
C PHE A 189 -3.68 -22.10 3.51
N ALA A 190 -3.87 -22.79 2.38
CA ALA A 190 -4.78 -23.93 2.28
C ALA A 190 -4.41 -25.06 3.26
N ALA A 191 -3.10 -25.34 3.43
CA ALA A 191 -2.61 -26.32 4.39
C ALA A 191 -2.81 -25.91 5.85
N LEU A 192 -2.53 -24.64 6.18
CA LEU A 192 -2.64 -24.11 7.54
C LEU A 192 -4.08 -23.84 7.98
N HIS A 193 -4.97 -23.58 7.02
CA HIS A 193 -6.33 -23.09 7.25
C HIS A 193 -7.37 -23.80 6.37
N PRO A 194 -7.51 -25.13 6.50
CA PRO A 194 -8.42 -25.90 5.65
C PRO A 194 -9.87 -25.40 5.80
N GLY A 195 -10.51 -25.09 4.67
CA GLY A 195 -11.89 -24.61 4.61
C GLY A 195 -12.13 -23.17 5.06
N ARG A 196 -11.07 -22.39 5.34
CA ARG A 196 -11.19 -20.99 5.76
C ARG A 196 -10.90 -20.03 4.61
N THR A 197 -11.33 -18.79 4.77
CA THR A 197 -11.09 -17.71 3.80
C THR A 197 -10.01 -16.77 4.30
N ALA A 198 -9.00 -16.50 3.50
CA ALA A 198 -8.05 -15.43 3.81
C ALA A 198 -8.64 -14.07 3.46
N LEU A 199 -8.40 -13.07 4.31
CA LEU A 199 -8.37 -11.67 3.91
C LEU A 199 -6.92 -11.27 3.72
N PHE A 200 -6.46 -11.20 2.47
CA PHE A 200 -5.14 -10.68 2.12
C PHE A 200 -5.18 -9.15 2.02
N THR A 201 -4.28 -8.48 2.73
CA THR A 201 -4.11 -7.03 2.66
C THR A 201 -2.74 -6.64 2.13
N PHE A 202 -2.72 -5.79 1.09
CA PHE A 202 -1.52 -5.29 0.43
C PHE A 202 -1.42 -3.78 0.50
N ASP A 203 -0.22 -3.22 0.41
CA ASP A 203 -0.06 -1.78 0.17
C ASP A 203 -0.39 -1.42 -1.29
N GLN A 204 -0.48 -0.12 -1.61
CA GLN A 204 -0.73 0.35 -2.99
C GLN A 204 0.57 0.58 -3.79
N SER A 205 1.60 -0.24 -3.59
CA SER A 205 2.79 -0.19 -4.42
C SER A 205 2.45 -0.44 -5.89
N THR A 206 3.29 0.07 -6.79
CA THR A 206 3.12 -0.15 -8.23
C THR A 206 3.24 -1.62 -8.63
N ASN A 207 3.97 -2.42 -7.85
CA ASN A 207 4.09 -3.86 -8.08
C ASN A 207 2.79 -4.59 -7.75
N HIS A 208 2.12 -4.22 -6.65
CA HIS A 208 0.83 -4.79 -6.26
C HIS A 208 -0.30 -4.30 -7.16
N ALA A 209 -0.23 -3.06 -7.64
CA ALA A 209 -1.22 -2.46 -8.54
C ALA A 209 -0.99 -2.81 -10.03
N ALA A 210 -0.05 -3.70 -10.35
CA ALA A 210 0.20 -4.12 -11.72
C ALA A 210 -1.01 -4.88 -12.28
N TYR A 211 -1.31 -4.68 -13.55
CA TYR A 211 -2.37 -5.39 -14.26
C TYR A 211 -1.76 -6.55 -15.04
N ALA A 212 -2.59 -7.55 -15.36
CA ALA A 212 -2.19 -8.61 -16.29
C ALA A 212 -1.88 -8.01 -17.67
N ALA A 213 -1.02 -8.68 -18.43
CA ALA A 213 -0.56 -8.18 -19.75
C ALA A 213 -1.71 -8.02 -20.76
N ASP A 214 -2.77 -8.79 -20.59
CA ASP A 214 -3.98 -8.83 -21.39
C ASP A 214 -5.14 -8.02 -20.79
N ALA A 215 -4.98 -7.37 -19.62
CA ALA A 215 -6.06 -6.64 -18.96
C ALA A 215 -6.60 -5.47 -19.80
N LEU A 216 -7.89 -5.16 -19.67
CA LEU A 216 -8.57 -4.11 -20.44
C LEU A 216 -8.09 -2.70 -20.02
N ARG A 217 -6.94 -2.29 -20.55
CA ARG A 217 -6.28 -1.02 -20.22
C ARG A 217 -6.29 -0.10 -21.42
N VAL A 218 -7.19 0.88 -21.40
CA VAL A 218 -7.36 1.85 -22.49
C VAL A 218 -6.09 2.63 -22.82
N ASN A 219 -5.23 2.88 -21.84
CA ASN A 219 -3.93 3.55 -22.04
C ASN A 219 -2.96 2.75 -22.91
N SER A 220 -3.15 1.43 -23.01
CA SER A 220 -2.34 0.53 -23.83
C SER A 220 -2.91 0.34 -25.24
N MET A 221 -4.08 0.90 -25.55
CA MET A 221 -4.75 0.74 -26.84
C MET A 221 -4.42 1.87 -27.81
N ASN A 222 -4.36 1.53 -29.10
CA ASN A 222 -4.29 2.48 -30.20
C ASN A 222 -5.69 2.95 -30.62
N LEU A 223 -5.75 4.10 -31.30
CA LEU A 223 -7.03 4.60 -31.83
C LEU A 223 -7.57 3.71 -32.95
N ASN A 224 -6.67 3.28 -33.83
CA ASN A 224 -6.94 2.42 -34.97
C ASN A 224 -6.37 1.00 -34.71
N PRO A 225 -6.83 -0.02 -35.45
CA PRO A 225 -6.31 -1.39 -35.33
C PRO A 225 -4.80 -1.53 -35.54
N GLY A 226 -4.23 -2.59 -34.95
CA GLY A 226 -2.82 -2.96 -35.17
C GLY A 226 -1.80 -2.00 -34.53
N GLY A 227 -0.61 -1.93 -35.11
CA GLY A 227 0.53 -1.20 -34.53
C GLY A 227 1.05 -1.85 -33.23
N LYS A 228 1.90 -1.12 -32.50
CA LYS A 228 2.43 -1.58 -31.21
C LYS A 228 1.36 -1.41 -30.12
N GLN A 229 0.52 -2.42 -29.92
CA GLN A 229 -0.41 -2.53 -28.79
C GLN A 229 -0.54 -4.01 -28.35
N PRO A 230 -0.83 -4.29 -27.07
CA PRO A 230 -1.03 -5.67 -26.60
C PRO A 230 -2.32 -6.29 -27.14
N LYS A 231 -2.35 -7.61 -27.18
CA LYS A 231 -3.60 -8.38 -27.35
C LYS A 231 -4.29 -8.41 -25.99
N LEU A 232 -5.43 -7.73 -25.90
CA LEU A 232 -6.24 -7.69 -24.68
C LEU A 232 -7.20 -8.87 -24.63
N ARG A 233 -7.58 -9.28 -23.42
CA ARG A 233 -8.67 -10.22 -23.17
C ARG A 233 -10.00 -9.64 -23.61
N ASP A 234 -10.98 -10.51 -23.82
CA ASP A 234 -12.30 -10.07 -24.26
C ASP A 234 -13.00 -9.23 -23.20
N GLY A 235 -13.65 -8.17 -23.67
CA GLY A 235 -14.44 -7.27 -22.86
C GLY A 235 -15.92 -7.61 -22.90
N TRP A 236 -16.72 -6.71 -22.37
CA TRP A 236 -18.17 -6.83 -22.40
C TRP A 236 -18.82 -5.47 -22.24
N TYR A 237 -20.04 -5.36 -22.74
CA TYR A 237 -20.86 -4.16 -22.56
C TYR A 237 -22.32 -4.55 -22.38
N VAL A 238 -23.13 -3.61 -21.92
CA VAL A 238 -24.56 -3.84 -21.65
C VAL A 238 -25.38 -3.14 -22.71
N VAL A 239 -26.33 -3.87 -23.31
CA VAL A 239 -27.36 -3.34 -24.21
C VAL A 239 -28.72 -3.63 -23.58
N GLY A 240 -29.44 -2.59 -23.17
CA GLY A 240 -30.63 -2.74 -22.34
C GLY A 240 -30.28 -3.39 -20.99
N SER A 241 -30.74 -4.62 -20.75
CA SER A 241 -30.42 -5.43 -19.58
C SER A 241 -29.47 -6.61 -19.87
N THR A 242 -29.00 -6.75 -21.12
CA THR A 242 -28.23 -7.92 -21.55
C THR A 242 -26.75 -7.59 -21.63
N ARG A 243 -25.90 -8.45 -21.05
CA ARG A 243 -24.44 -8.38 -21.17
C ARG A 243 -24.00 -9.07 -22.46
N VAL A 244 -23.35 -8.31 -23.34
CA VAL A 244 -22.82 -8.78 -24.62
C VAL A 244 -21.31 -8.92 -24.50
N ALA A 245 -20.78 -10.09 -24.84
CA ALA A 245 -19.33 -10.32 -24.92
C ALA A 245 -18.75 -9.57 -26.12
N GLN A 246 -17.57 -8.97 -25.94
CA GLN A 246 -16.90 -8.22 -26.99
C GLN A 246 -15.46 -8.72 -27.20
N PRO A 247 -15.18 -9.36 -28.34
CA PRO A 247 -13.82 -9.69 -28.72
C PRO A 247 -12.96 -8.43 -28.86
N MET A 248 -11.76 -8.44 -28.30
CA MET A 248 -10.82 -7.29 -28.41
C MET A 248 -9.83 -7.41 -29.57
N SER A 249 -9.87 -8.54 -30.28
CA SER A 249 -9.17 -8.75 -31.55
C SER A 249 -10.17 -9.06 -32.66
N PHE A 250 -9.80 -8.78 -33.91
CA PHE A 250 -10.57 -9.25 -35.06
C PHE A 250 -10.41 -10.76 -35.22
N PRO A 251 -11.44 -11.47 -35.73
CA PRO A 251 -11.35 -12.90 -35.95
C PRO A 251 -10.37 -13.24 -37.08
N ASP A 252 -9.88 -14.48 -37.10
CA ASP A 252 -8.89 -14.92 -38.09
C ASP A 252 -9.48 -15.03 -39.51
N ASP A 253 -10.81 -15.09 -39.65
CA ASP A 253 -11.54 -15.13 -40.92
C ASP A 253 -12.02 -13.74 -41.40
N HIS A 254 -11.55 -12.66 -40.76
CA HIS A 254 -11.99 -11.29 -41.08
C HIS A 254 -11.88 -10.97 -42.59
N PRO A 255 -12.88 -10.33 -43.23
CA PRO A 255 -12.90 -10.07 -44.67
C PRO A 255 -11.68 -9.29 -45.18
N VAL A 256 -11.22 -8.33 -44.38
CA VAL A 256 -9.98 -7.59 -44.65
C VAL A 256 -8.80 -8.38 -44.10
N ALA A 257 -7.98 -8.93 -44.99
CA ALA A 257 -6.85 -9.79 -44.64
C ALA A 257 -5.86 -9.16 -43.66
N ALA A 258 -5.58 -7.86 -43.79
CA ALA A 258 -4.67 -7.14 -42.91
C ALA A 258 -5.16 -7.00 -41.46
N LEU A 259 -6.46 -7.24 -41.20
CA LEU A 259 -7.04 -7.13 -39.86
C LEU A 259 -7.15 -8.48 -39.15
N ARG A 260 -7.02 -9.60 -39.84
CA ARG A 260 -7.19 -10.95 -39.25
C ARG A 260 -6.28 -11.16 -38.04
N GLY A 261 -6.86 -11.53 -36.90
CA GLY A 261 -6.14 -11.78 -35.64
C GLY A 261 -5.46 -10.55 -35.02
N THR A 262 -5.66 -9.35 -35.59
CA THR A 262 -5.06 -8.10 -35.08
C THR A 262 -5.88 -7.50 -33.93
N PRO A 263 -5.24 -6.84 -32.96
CA PRO A 263 -5.96 -6.12 -31.91
C PRO A 263 -6.81 -4.98 -32.48
N LYS A 264 -8.05 -4.86 -32.00
CA LYS A 264 -8.94 -3.74 -32.33
C LYS A 264 -8.42 -2.45 -31.71
N GLY A 265 -8.53 -1.35 -32.46
CA GLY A 265 -8.37 -0.01 -31.91
C GLY A 265 -9.62 0.47 -31.19
N ILE A 266 -9.49 1.51 -30.37
CA ILE A 266 -10.60 2.09 -29.59
C ILE A 266 -11.79 2.46 -30.48
N LYS A 267 -11.57 2.96 -31.71
CA LYS A 267 -12.66 3.30 -32.64
C LYS A 267 -13.53 2.10 -33.00
N ALA A 268 -12.92 0.96 -33.30
CA ALA A 268 -13.66 -0.25 -33.64
C ALA A 268 -14.48 -0.74 -32.45
N VAL A 269 -13.87 -0.74 -31.26
CA VAL A 269 -14.52 -1.13 -30.00
C VAL A 269 -15.71 -0.22 -29.67
N LEU A 270 -15.56 1.10 -29.81
CA LEU A 270 -16.66 2.05 -29.59
C LEU A 270 -17.75 1.97 -30.66
N ALA A 271 -17.39 1.74 -31.92
CA ALA A 271 -18.36 1.57 -33.01
C ALA A 271 -19.26 0.35 -32.79
N GLU A 272 -18.67 -0.79 -32.37
CA GLU A 272 -19.41 -2.00 -32.01
C GLU A 272 -20.35 -1.78 -30.81
N ARG A 273 -19.98 -0.89 -29.88
CA ARG A 273 -20.82 -0.48 -28.75
C ARG A 273 -21.86 0.59 -29.12
N GLY A 274 -21.89 1.05 -30.38
CA GLY A 274 -22.78 2.13 -30.83
C GLY A 274 -22.46 3.51 -30.24
N ALA A 275 -21.22 3.72 -29.77
CA ALA A 275 -20.78 4.92 -29.05
C ALA A 275 -19.65 5.69 -29.74
N LEU A 276 -19.42 5.42 -31.03
CA LEU A 276 -18.50 6.21 -31.84
C LEU A 276 -19.25 7.40 -32.47
N GLU A 277 -18.96 8.61 -32.01
CA GLU A 277 -19.51 9.84 -32.58
C GLU A 277 -18.41 10.66 -33.28
N GLY A 278 -18.61 10.91 -34.57
CA GLY A 278 -17.75 11.79 -35.37
C GLY A 278 -16.25 11.45 -35.31
N SER A 279 -15.42 12.48 -35.46
CA SER A 279 -13.97 12.34 -35.33
C SER A 279 -13.54 12.54 -33.87
N MET A 280 -13.05 11.48 -33.22
CA MET A 280 -12.46 11.56 -31.89
C MET A 280 -10.93 11.55 -31.92
N LEU A 281 -10.34 12.41 -31.08
CA LEU A 281 -8.93 12.33 -30.70
C LEU A 281 -8.69 11.13 -29.78
N LEU A 282 -7.51 10.53 -29.87
CA LEU A 282 -7.10 9.44 -28.97
C LEU A 282 -7.07 9.92 -27.51
N THR A 283 -6.40 11.04 -27.25
CA THR A 283 -6.27 11.66 -25.92
C THR A 283 -6.46 13.16 -26.02
N CYS A 284 -7.11 13.75 -25.02
CA CYS A 284 -7.27 15.21 -24.89
C CYS A 284 -6.24 15.83 -23.92
N GLY A 285 -5.45 15.02 -23.19
CA GLY A 285 -4.48 15.51 -22.21
C GLY A 285 -5.08 16.00 -20.88
N ALA A 286 -6.41 16.04 -20.75
CA ALA A 286 -7.07 16.45 -19.52
C ALA A 286 -7.00 15.36 -18.43
N THR A 287 -6.81 15.77 -17.18
CA THR A 287 -7.04 14.89 -16.03
C THR A 287 -8.51 14.96 -15.65
N VAL A 288 -9.23 13.84 -15.79
CA VAL A 288 -10.67 13.76 -15.51
C VAL A 288 -10.96 12.65 -14.51
N GLN A 289 -11.93 12.89 -13.62
CA GLN A 289 -12.47 11.85 -12.77
C GLN A 289 -13.42 10.98 -13.60
N LEU A 290 -13.23 9.66 -13.53
CA LEU A 290 -14.15 8.73 -14.19
C LEU A 290 -15.50 8.78 -13.46
N PRO A 291 -16.61 8.81 -14.21
CA PRO A 291 -17.93 8.78 -13.61
C PRO A 291 -18.14 7.49 -12.82
N THR A 292 -18.86 7.57 -11.71
CA THR A 292 -19.28 6.41 -10.91
C THR A 292 -20.47 5.69 -11.54
N GLY A 293 -21.30 6.40 -12.31
CA GLY A 293 -22.50 5.88 -12.98
C GLY A 293 -22.27 5.37 -14.42
N PRO A 294 -23.35 5.17 -15.20
CA PRO A 294 -23.28 4.72 -16.59
C PRO A 294 -22.89 5.83 -17.58
N ALA A 295 -22.72 7.07 -17.09
CA ALA A 295 -22.32 8.20 -17.91
C ALA A 295 -20.99 7.92 -18.62
N LEU A 296 -20.90 8.33 -19.89
CA LEU A 296 -19.69 8.25 -20.68
C LEU A 296 -19.03 9.62 -20.76
N LEU A 297 -17.71 9.65 -20.66
CA LEU A 297 -16.95 10.87 -20.91
C LEU A 297 -16.81 11.12 -22.41
N GLU A 298 -17.02 12.36 -22.82
CA GLU A 298 -17.13 12.74 -24.24
C GLU A 298 -15.87 13.40 -24.81
N CYS A 299 -14.86 13.66 -23.97
CA CYS A 299 -13.74 14.52 -24.35
C CYS A 299 -12.68 13.85 -25.25
N CYS A 300 -12.50 12.53 -25.19
CA CYS A 300 -11.63 11.78 -26.10
C CYS A 300 -11.96 10.28 -26.08
N ALA A 301 -11.47 9.56 -27.08
CA ALA A 301 -11.73 8.13 -27.23
C ALA A 301 -11.27 7.31 -26.01
N ARG A 302 -10.12 7.67 -25.40
CA ARG A 302 -9.62 7.00 -24.20
C ARG A 302 -10.55 7.18 -23.00
N HIS A 303 -10.96 8.41 -22.69
CA HIS A 303 -11.86 8.65 -21.55
C HIS A 303 -13.25 8.05 -21.76
N ARG A 304 -13.76 8.10 -23.00
CA ARG A 304 -15.04 7.47 -23.35
C ARG A 304 -15.00 5.97 -23.10
N LEU A 305 -13.99 5.27 -23.65
CA LEU A 305 -13.86 3.84 -23.44
C LEU A 305 -13.57 3.48 -21.97
N ALA A 306 -12.74 4.28 -21.28
CA ALA A 306 -12.43 4.07 -19.87
C ALA A 306 -13.63 4.30 -18.95
N SER A 307 -14.72 4.92 -19.43
CA SER A 307 -15.97 5.09 -18.68
C SER A 307 -16.83 3.81 -18.69
N TYR A 308 -16.51 2.81 -19.50
CA TYR A 308 -17.28 1.56 -19.49
C TYR A 308 -16.94 0.69 -18.27
N PRO A 309 -17.94 -0.02 -17.70
CA PRO A 309 -17.73 -0.82 -16.50
C PRO A 309 -16.62 -1.86 -16.62
N ASP A 310 -16.53 -2.56 -17.75
CA ASP A 310 -15.53 -3.60 -17.98
C ASP A 310 -14.09 -3.07 -17.96
N PHE A 311 -13.86 -1.84 -18.44
CA PHE A 311 -12.57 -1.14 -18.33
C PHE A 311 -12.34 -0.54 -16.92
N ARG A 312 -13.38 -0.01 -16.26
CA ARG A 312 -13.26 0.61 -14.92
C ARG A 312 -12.95 -0.40 -13.82
N THR A 313 -13.53 -1.59 -13.93
CA THR A 313 -13.51 -2.62 -12.89
C THR A 313 -12.38 -3.64 -13.04
N GLN A 314 -11.43 -3.35 -13.93
CA GLN A 314 -10.24 -4.20 -14.05
C GLN A 314 -9.49 -4.25 -12.72
N LYS A 315 -9.05 -5.45 -12.38
CA LYS A 315 -8.34 -5.73 -11.14
C LYS A 315 -6.85 -5.85 -11.42
N SER A 316 -6.04 -5.63 -10.38
CA SER A 316 -4.62 -6.00 -10.48
C SER A 316 -4.49 -7.52 -10.68
N ILE A 317 -3.42 -7.97 -11.32
CA ILE A 317 -3.17 -9.42 -11.48
C ILE A 317 -3.00 -10.10 -10.12
N LEU A 318 -2.50 -9.38 -9.12
CA LEU A 318 -2.41 -9.86 -7.74
C LEU A 318 -3.80 -10.10 -7.15
N GLU A 319 -4.72 -9.15 -7.30
CA GLU A 319 -6.11 -9.30 -6.86
C GLU A 319 -6.82 -10.43 -7.61
N GLU A 320 -6.64 -10.54 -8.92
CA GLU A 320 -7.17 -11.65 -9.73
C GLU A 320 -6.66 -13.00 -9.20
N THR A 321 -5.36 -13.10 -8.88
CA THR A 321 -4.73 -14.32 -8.35
C THR A 321 -5.32 -14.71 -7.00
N VAL A 322 -5.47 -13.76 -6.08
CA VAL A 322 -6.03 -14.01 -4.75
C VAL A 322 -7.51 -14.40 -4.81
N VAL A 323 -8.30 -13.70 -5.63
CA VAL A 323 -9.74 -13.99 -5.79
C VAL A 323 -9.95 -15.33 -6.49
N ALA A 324 -9.14 -15.68 -7.49
CA ALA A 324 -9.19 -16.99 -8.12
C ALA A 324 -8.84 -18.13 -7.15
N GLY A 325 -8.04 -17.85 -6.12
CA GLY A 325 -7.78 -18.76 -4.99
C GLY A 325 -8.93 -18.90 -4.00
N GLY A 326 -10.06 -18.21 -4.20
CA GLY A 326 -11.21 -18.25 -3.29
C GLY A 326 -11.05 -17.35 -2.05
N HIS A 327 -10.20 -16.32 -2.13
CA HIS A 327 -9.91 -15.43 -1.01
C HIS A 327 -10.27 -13.98 -1.29
N ILE A 328 -10.27 -13.17 -0.23
CA ILE A 328 -10.57 -11.75 -0.30
C ILE A 328 -9.26 -10.98 -0.40
N CYS A 329 -9.19 -10.01 -1.30
CA CYS A 329 -8.05 -9.11 -1.46
C CYS A 329 -8.49 -7.67 -1.17
N LEU A 330 -7.82 -7.00 -0.25
CA LEU A 330 -7.98 -5.58 0.01
C LEU A 330 -6.63 -4.86 -0.08
N PHE A 331 -6.69 -3.57 -0.41
CA PHE A 331 -5.52 -2.70 -0.40
C PHE A 331 -5.64 -1.70 0.74
N PHE A 332 -4.55 -1.48 1.47
CA PHE A 332 -4.51 -0.42 2.46
C PHE A 332 -4.71 0.94 1.78
N PRO A 333 -5.35 1.90 2.45
CA PRO A 333 -5.38 3.29 2.01
C PRO A 333 -3.95 3.83 1.80
N LYS A 334 -3.76 4.63 0.75
CA LYS A 334 -2.46 5.25 0.47
C LYS A 334 -2.00 6.08 1.66
N TYR A 335 -0.70 6.10 1.91
CA TYR A 335 -0.05 6.82 3.02
C TYR A 335 -0.29 6.24 4.42
N HIS A 336 -1.18 5.26 4.60
CA HIS A 336 -1.55 4.74 5.91
C HIS A 336 -0.76 3.49 6.35
N CYS A 337 0.57 3.58 6.49
CA CYS A 337 1.39 2.43 6.91
C CYS A 337 1.10 1.94 8.33
N GLU A 338 0.51 2.79 9.20
CA GLU A 338 0.03 2.42 10.52
C GLU A 338 -1.11 1.38 10.51
N LEU A 339 -1.73 1.15 9.34
CA LEU A 339 -2.75 0.12 9.14
C LEU A 339 -2.16 -1.24 8.79
N ASN A 340 -0.87 -1.32 8.42
CA ASN A 340 -0.21 -2.55 8.02
C ASN A 340 0.59 -3.18 9.19
N PRO A 341 0.15 -4.31 9.77
CA PRO A 341 0.82 -4.92 10.92
C PRO A 341 2.29 -5.30 10.68
N ILE A 342 2.63 -5.69 9.44
CA ILE A 342 3.97 -6.18 9.09
C ILE A 342 5.04 -5.09 9.18
N GLU A 343 4.67 -3.82 9.07
CA GLU A 343 5.59 -2.69 9.25
C GLU A 343 6.20 -2.67 10.66
N SER A 344 5.39 -3.04 11.66
CA SER A 344 5.87 -3.19 13.04
C SER A 344 6.76 -4.43 13.21
N PHE A 345 6.45 -5.51 12.49
CA PHE A 345 7.30 -6.70 12.42
C PHE A 345 8.66 -6.39 11.80
N TRP A 346 8.72 -5.65 10.70
CA TRP A 346 9.96 -5.17 10.11
C TRP A 346 10.76 -4.30 11.06
N GLY A 347 10.10 -3.41 11.81
CA GLY A 347 10.74 -2.61 12.84
C GLY A 347 11.42 -3.46 13.92
N ALA A 348 10.75 -4.53 14.37
CA ALA A 348 11.28 -5.47 15.36
C ALA A 348 12.44 -6.32 14.81
N ALA A 349 12.24 -6.94 13.64
CA ALA A 349 13.26 -7.75 12.97
C ALA A 349 14.52 -6.94 12.64
N LYS A 350 14.37 -5.70 12.12
CA LYS A 350 15.53 -4.84 11.85
C LYS A 350 16.25 -4.41 13.13
N ARG A 351 15.54 -4.22 14.25
CA ARG A 351 16.21 -3.96 15.54
C ARG A 351 17.07 -5.15 15.97
N HIS A 352 16.57 -6.37 15.81
CA HIS A 352 17.35 -7.57 16.05
C HIS A 352 18.58 -7.63 15.12
N ALA A 353 18.38 -7.41 13.82
CA ALA A 353 19.47 -7.42 12.84
C ALA A 353 20.57 -6.41 13.20
N ARG A 354 20.21 -5.17 13.56
CA ARG A 354 21.17 -4.14 13.99
C ARG A 354 22.01 -4.55 15.20
N SER A 355 21.45 -5.38 16.08
CA SER A 355 22.11 -5.79 17.33
C SER A 355 22.97 -7.06 17.17
N ASN A 356 22.82 -7.79 16.06
CA ASN A 356 23.42 -9.10 15.86
C ASN A 356 24.20 -9.25 14.54
N CYS A 357 24.08 -8.28 13.62
CA CYS A 357 24.86 -8.27 12.38
C CYS A 357 26.27 -7.75 12.65
N ASP A 358 27.27 -8.42 12.07
CA ASP A 358 28.70 -8.05 12.14
C ASP A 358 29.09 -6.95 11.13
N TYR A 359 28.10 -6.36 10.46
CA TYR A 359 28.26 -5.39 9.38
C TYR A 359 29.08 -5.90 8.18
N SER A 360 29.00 -7.21 7.93
CA SER A 360 29.47 -7.88 6.71
C SER A 360 28.30 -8.36 5.86
N TRP A 361 28.58 -8.66 4.58
CA TRP A 361 27.55 -9.23 3.71
C TRP A 361 27.12 -10.63 4.17
N ASN A 362 28.08 -11.49 4.51
CA ASN A 362 27.78 -12.86 4.93
C ASN A 362 27.05 -12.87 6.27
N GLY A 363 27.45 -12.01 7.20
CA GLY A 363 26.75 -11.85 8.47
C GLY A 363 25.33 -11.31 8.26
N LEU A 364 25.10 -10.39 7.33
CA LEU A 364 23.73 -9.98 6.97
C LEU A 364 22.88 -11.15 6.47
N VAL A 365 23.40 -11.93 5.52
CA VAL A 365 22.67 -13.08 4.94
C VAL A 365 22.31 -14.11 6.01
N GLN A 366 23.20 -14.38 6.95
CA GLN A 366 22.94 -15.29 8.08
C GLN A 366 22.01 -14.67 9.13
N CYS A 367 22.12 -13.35 9.37
CA CYS A 367 21.38 -12.66 10.41
C CYS A 367 19.90 -12.40 10.03
N VAL A 368 19.59 -12.24 8.75
CA VAL A 368 18.22 -11.95 8.29
C VAL A 368 17.24 -13.06 8.73
N PRO A 369 17.44 -14.35 8.41
CA PRO A 369 16.52 -15.41 8.87
C PRO A 369 16.35 -15.47 10.39
N LEU A 370 17.43 -15.32 11.15
CA LEU A 370 17.40 -15.28 12.62
C LEU A 370 16.60 -14.09 13.14
N SER A 371 16.73 -12.94 12.47
CA SER A 371 15.99 -11.72 12.83
C SER A 371 14.50 -11.83 12.56
N LEU A 372 14.10 -12.52 11.48
CA LEU A 372 12.69 -12.81 11.21
C LEU A 372 12.10 -13.75 12.27
N GLY A 373 12.86 -14.79 12.66
CA GLY A 373 12.48 -15.74 13.71
C GLY A 373 12.50 -15.15 15.14
N SER A 374 13.18 -14.02 15.35
CA SER A 374 13.31 -13.39 16.66
C SER A 374 12.04 -12.71 17.17
N VAL A 375 11.05 -12.46 16.30
CA VAL A 375 9.84 -11.71 16.65
C VAL A 375 8.78 -12.66 17.19
N PRO A 376 8.43 -12.61 18.49
CA PRO A 376 7.50 -13.56 19.08
C PRO A 376 6.07 -13.30 18.63
N LEU A 377 5.26 -14.37 18.57
CA LEU A 377 3.85 -14.33 18.17
C LEU A 377 3.02 -13.32 18.99
N VAL A 378 3.30 -13.18 20.28
CA VAL A 378 2.66 -12.20 21.16
C VAL A 378 2.86 -10.76 20.64
N SER A 379 4.06 -10.43 20.14
CA SER A 379 4.35 -9.13 19.54
C SER A 379 3.59 -8.95 18.23
N ILE A 380 3.55 -9.99 17.38
CA ILE A 380 2.79 -9.97 16.12
C ILE A 380 1.31 -9.69 16.40
N ARG A 381 0.68 -10.43 17.32
CA ARG A 381 -0.71 -10.18 17.73
C ARG A 381 -0.94 -8.75 18.24
N LYS A 382 0.01 -8.19 19.01
CA LYS A 382 -0.05 -6.78 19.45
C LYS A 382 0.01 -5.79 18.28
N PHE A 383 0.76 -6.09 17.23
CA PHE A 383 0.80 -5.27 16.00
C PHE A 383 -0.55 -5.29 15.28
N PHE A 384 -1.14 -6.47 15.09
CA PHE A 384 -2.48 -6.62 14.51
C PHE A 384 -3.53 -5.85 15.33
N ARG A 385 -3.55 -6.01 16.66
CA ARG A 385 -4.48 -5.25 17.54
C ARG A 385 -4.31 -3.74 17.39
N ARG A 386 -3.06 -3.26 17.33
CA ARG A 386 -2.80 -1.83 17.10
C ARG A 386 -3.44 -1.38 15.78
N CYS A 387 -3.19 -2.08 14.68
CA CYS A 387 -3.77 -1.73 13.39
C CYS A 387 -5.31 -1.78 13.41
N SER A 388 -5.92 -2.81 13.99
CA SER A 388 -7.38 -2.88 14.17
C SER A 388 -7.96 -1.69 14.95
N HIS A 389 -7.26 -1.20 15.97
CA HIS A 389 -7.67 0.02 16.70
C HIS A 389 -7.63 1.26 15.80
N PHE A 390 -6.61 1.40 14.94
CA PHE A 390 -6.58 2.49 13.97
C PHE A 390 -7.72 2.36 12.95
N ILE A 391 -8.00 1.16 12.43
CA ILE A 391 -9.12 0.92 11.50
C ILE A 391 -10.46 1.30 12.16
N GLN A 392 -10.69 0.90 13.41
CA GLN A 392 -11.89 1.28 14.17
C GLN A 392 -11.98 2.79 14.35
N ALA A 393 -10.91 3.44 14.80
CA ALA A 393 -10.88 4.89 14.98
C ALA A 393 -11.19 5.64 13.67
N TYR A 394 -10.61 5.22 12.55
CA TYR A 394 -10.93 5.79 11.24
C TYR A 394 -12.36 5.52 10.80
N SER A 395 -12.94 4.38 11.16
CA SER A 395 -14.36 4.09 10.90
C SER A 395 -15.30 5.04 11.63
N TYR A 396 -14.88 5.60 12.77
CA TYR A 396 -15.59 6.64 13.51
C TYR A 396 -15.31 8.07 12.99
N GLY A 397 -14.52 8.20 11.93
CA GLY A 397 -14.17 9.49 11.33
C GLY A 397 -13.05 10.24 12.07
N LEU A 398 -12.30 9.58 12.94
CA LEU A 398 -11.15 10.21 13.60
C LEU A 398 -9.99 10.43 12.61
N ASP A 399 -9.21 11.48 12.83
CA ASP A 399 -7.93 11.66 12.14
C ASP A 399 -6.82 10.80 12.75
N TYR A 400 -5.61 10.85 12.17
CA TYR A 400 -4.45 10.10 12.68
C TYR A 400 -4.06 10.47 14.13
N ALA A 401 -4.10 11.74 14.50
CA ALA A 401 -3.68 12.18 15.83
C ALA A 401 -4.66 11.69 16.92
N MET A 402 -5.95 11.80 16.65
CA MET A 402 -7.02 11.29 17.50
C MET A 402 -6.99 9.77 17.57
N SER A 403 -6.75 9.08 16.45
CA SER A 403 -6.60 7.61 16.41
C SER A 403 -5.43 7.14 17.28
N LYS A 404 -4.30 7.84 17.22
CA LYS A 404 -3.13 7.57 18.07
C LYS A 404 -3.44 7.78 19.56
N TYR A 405 -4.17 8.84 19.89
CA TYR A 405 -4.65 9.09 21.26
C TYR A 405 -5.59 7.98 21.74
N ALA A 406 -6.59 7.61 20.93
CA ALA A 406 -7.56 6.58 21.24
C ALA A 406 -6.90 5.22 21.45
N HIS A 407 -5.97 4.81 20.56
CA HIS A 407 -5.20 3.59 20.75
C HIS A 407 -4.43 3.61 22.08
N LYS A 408 -3.81 4.74 22.46
CA LYS A 408 -3.08 4.86 23.73
C LYS A 408 -4.00 4.74 24.94
N LYS A 409 -5.17 5.39 24.90
CA LYS A 409 -6.19 5.36 25.97
C LYS A 409 -6.76 3.96 26.16
N TYR A 410 -7.04 3.26 25.08
CA TYR A 410 -7.71 1.95 25.10
C TYR A 410 -6.76 0.78 24.79
N LYS A 411 -5.45 0.91 25.02
CA LYS A 411 -4.44 -0.10 24.65
C LYS A 411 -4.66 -1.49 25.27
N SER A 412 -5.31 -1.56 26.42
CA SER A 412 -5.67 -2.79 27.15
C SER A 412 -7.01 -3.39 26.71
N HIS A 413 -7.80 -2.65 25.93
CA HIS A 413 -9.10 -3.08 25.44
C HIS A 413 -8.97 -3.81 24.10
N ARG A 414 -9.98 -4.62 23.78
CA ARG A 414 -10.07 -5.33 22.48
C ARG A 414 -10.54 -4.41 21.35
N ARG A 415 -11.32 -3.38 21.69
CA ARG A 415 -11.93 -2.43 20.77
C ARG A 415 -11.91 -1.04 21.39
N ILE A 416 -11.97 -0.02 20.54
CA ILE A 416 -12.19 1.37 20.95
C ILE A 416 -13.72 1.58 21.09
N PRO A 417 -14.22 2.26 22.14
CA PRO A 417 -15.64 2.61 22.24
C PRO A 417 -16.09 3.57 21.13
N ASP A 418 -17.34 3.44 20.68
CA ASP A 418 -17.93 4.28 19.62
C ASP A 418 -17.95 5.77 19.99
N SER A 419 -18.12 6.10 21.28
CA SER A 419 -17.99 7.45 21.81
C SER A 419 -16.64 7.62 22.53
N ILE A 420 -15.70 8.27 21.86
CA ILE A 420 -14.46 8.70 22.50
C ILE A 420 -14.75 10.05 23.14
N GLU A 421 -14.90 10.07 24.47
CA GLU A 421 -14.90 11.33 25.22
C GLU A 421 -13.56 12.03 25.01
N LEU A 422 -13.55 12.97 24.07
CA LEU A 422 -12.50 13.95 23.90
C LEU A 422 -12.70 14.97 25.01
N HIS A 423 -12.10 14.73 26.17
CA HIS A 423 -11.92 15.83 27.10
C HIS A 423 -11.01 16.85 26.41
N ASN A 424 -11.62 17.94 25.95
CA ASN A 424 -10.95 19.16 25.56
C ASN A 424 -10.17 19.65 26.78
N ASN A 425 -8.91 19.24 26.90
CA ASN A 425 -7.97 19.94 27.76
C ASN A 425 -7.61 21.27 27.07
N ASN A 426 -8.59 22.18 27.05
CA ASN A 426 -8.29 23.60 27.04
C ASN A 426 -7.70 23.90 28.41
N VAL A 427 -6.37 24.00 28.45
CA VAL A 427 -5.66 24.60 29.57
C VAL A 427 -5.93 26.10 29.47
N GLU A 428 -6.67 26.64 30.44
CA GLU A 428 -6.76 28.07 30.74
C GLU A 428 -5.38 28.68 31.02
#